data_AF-A0A1K1N903-F1
#
_entry.id   AF-A0A1K1N903-F1
#
_cell.length_a   1.000
_cell.length_b   1.000
_cell.length_c   1.000
_cell.angle_alpha   90.00
_cell.angle_beta   90.00
_cell.angle_gamma   90.00
#
_symmetry.space_group_name_H-M   'P 1'
#
loop_
_entity.id
_entity.type
_entity.pdbx_description
1 polymer ?
#
loop_
_entity_poly.entity_id
_entity_poly.type
_entity_poly.pdbx_seq_one_letter_code
_entity_poly.pdbx_strand_id
1 'polypeptide(L)' 'MKYNGSGGAVTIPSEVNGRKVTVINGNAFYNCDNITSVTIPDGVTEIGSKAFSGCSGLKSIELPDSATNIGDVAFHIE' A
#
# COMPACT_ATOMS: atom_id res chain seq x y z
N MET A 1 -10.22 -2.71 -4.30
CA MET A 1 -9.66 -3.39 -5.49
C MET A 1 -8.32 -3.97 -5.08
N LYS A 2 -8.03 -5.24 -5.40
CA LYS A 2 -6.75 -5.88 -5.05
C LYS A 2 -5.69 -5.62 -6.13
N TYR A 3 -4.44 -5.44 -5.73
CA TYR A 3 -3.28 -5.33 -6.61
C TYR A 3 -3.01 -6.67 -7.32
N ASN A 4 -2.86 -6.62 -8.64
CA ASN A 4 -2.61 -7.79 -9.50
C ASN A 4 -1.37 -7.60 -10.40
N GLY A 5 -0.43 -6.73 -10.01
CA GLY A 5 0.77 -6.45 -10.79
C GLY A 5 1.92 -7.43 -10.53
N SER A 6 3.05 -7.20 -11.22
CA SER A 6 4.18 -8.14 -11.32
C SER A 6 5.06 -8.26 -10.06
N GLY A 7 4.80 -7.53 -8.98
CA GLY A 7 5.65 -7.56 -7.77
C GLY A 7 6.94 -6.76 -7.94
N GLY A 8 7.92 -7.00 -7.07
CA GLY A 8 9.13 -6.20 -6.95
C GLY A 8 8.88 -4.87 -6.24
N ALA A 9 9.56 -3.82 -6.69
CA ALA A 9 9.33 -2.47 -6.22
C ALA A 9 8.04 -1.91 -6.84
N VAL A 10 7.09 -1.49 -5.99
CA VAL A 10 5.79 -0.96 -6.41
C VAL A 10 5.67 0.49 -6.00
N THR A 11 5.40 1.36 -6.97
CA THR A 11 5.02 2.76 -6.72
C THR A 11 3.52 2.89 -6.93
N ILE A 12 2.80 3.32 -5.89
CA ILE A 12 1.37 3.62 -6.01
C ILE A 12 1.24 4.96 -6.77
N PRO A 13 0.43 5.04 -7.85
CA PRO A 13 0.27 6.28 -8.58
C PRO A 13 -0.38 7.34 -7.70
N SER A 14 0.09 8.59 -7.78
CA SER A 14 -0.53 9.73 -7.07
C SER A 14 -1.88 10.13 -7.68
N GLU A 15 -2.16 9.73 -8.92
CA GLU A 15 -3.38 10.04 -9.64
C GLU A 15 -3.79 8.90 -10.58
N VAL A 16 -5.10 8.63 -10.69
CA VAL A 16 -5.69 7.72 -11.67
C VAL A 16 -6.85 8.44 -12.36
N ASN A 17 -6.78 8.59 -13.69
CA ASN A 17 -7.81 9.24 -14.52
C ASN A 17 -8.21 10.65 -14.02
N GLY A 18 -7.24 11.50 -13.67
CA GLY A 18 -7.53 12.85 -13.16
C GLY A 18 -7.96 12.92 -11.70
N ARG A 19 -7.94 11.80 -10.97
CA ARG A 19 -8.35 11.73 -9.56
C ARG A 19 -7.19 11.34 -8.67
N LYS A 20 -6.90 12.18 -7.67
CA LYS A 20 -5.86 11.92 -6.68
C LYS A 20 -6.13 10.64 -5.91
N VAL A 21 -5.07 9.88 -5.66
CA VAL A 21 -5.12 8.72 -4.77
C VAL A 21 -4.93 9.21 -3.34
N THR A 22 -6.01 9.21 -2.57
CA THR A 22 -6.00 9.65 -1.17
C THR A 22 -6.15 8.48 -0.18
N VAL A 23 -6.58 7.31 -0.66
CA VAL A 23 -6.88 6.15 0.18
C VAL A 23 -6.31 4.88 -0.44
N ILE A 24 -5.58 4.11 0.36
CA ILE A 24 -5.25 2.71 0.09
C ILE A 24 -6.26 1.86 0.84
N ASN A 25 -7.16 1.21 0.12
CA ASN A 25 -8.22 0.43 0.73
C ASN A 25 -7.69 -0.76 1.54
N GLY A 26 -8.49 -1.20 2.52
CA GLY A 26 -8.21 -2.43 3.24
C GLY A 26 -8.02 -3.62 2.29
N ASN A 27 -7.07 -4.49 2.63
CA ASN A 27 -6.66 -5.66 1.84
C ASN A 27 -6.18 -5.37 0.40
N ALA A 28 -5.86 -4.12 0.03
CA ALA A 28 -5.46 -3.77 -1.34
C ALA A 28 -4.26 -4.59 -1.85
N PHE A 29 -3.31 -4.91 -0.98
CA PHE A 29 -2.11 -5.71 -1.26
C PHE A 29 -2.05 -6.97 -0.38
N TYR A 30 -3.18 -7.45 0.15
CA TYR A 30 -3.18 -8.60 1.03
C TYR A 30 -2.59 -9.86 0.37
N ASN A 31 -1.60 -10.49 1.04
CA ASN A 31 -0.82 -11.64 0.57
C ASN A 31 -0.13 -11.40 -0.80
N CYS A 32 0.44 -10.22 -1.02
CA CYS A 32 1.26 -9.95 -2.19
C CYS A 32 2.74 -10.27 -1.91
N ASP A 33 3.06 -11.57 -1.84
CA ASP A 33 4.41 -12.08 -1.51
C ASP A 33 5.50 -11.68 -2.49
N ASN A 34 5.11 -11.33 -3.71
CA ASN A 34 6.03 -10.93 -4.76
C ASN A 34 6.48 -9.46 -4.65
N ILE A 35 5.88 -8.63 -3.79
CA ILE A 35 6.27 -7.23 -3.60
C ILE A 35 7.45 -7.16 -2.63
N THR A 36 8.49 -6.41 -2.98
CA THR A 36 9.69 -6.24 -2.17
C THR A 36 9.78 -4.88 -1.48
N SER A 37 9.22 -3.84 -2.11
CA SER A 37 9.16 -2.49 -1.55
C SER A 37 7.94 -1.74 -2.08
N VAL A 38 7.42 -0.81 -1.28
CA VAL A 38 6.30 0.05 -1.66
C VAL A 38 6.64 1.51 -1.41
N THR A 39 6.47 2.35 -2.44
CA THR A 39 6.46 3.81 -2.29
C THR A 39 5.02 4.30 -2.36
N ILE A 40 4.55 4.91 -1.26
CA ILE A 40 3.22 5.52 -1.18
C ILE A 40 3.35 7.01 -1.48
N PRO A 41 2.58 7.55 -2.45
CA PRO A 41 2.72 8.94 -2.87
C PRO A 41 2.15 9.92 -1.84
N ASP A 42 2.67 11.14 -1.88
CA ASP A 42 2.12 12.28 -1.16
C ASP A 42 0.64 12.49 -1.51
N GLY A 43 -0.16 12.78 -0.48
CA GLY A 43 -1.61 12.96 -0.61
C GLY A 43 -2.42 11.72 -0.23
N VAL A 44 -1.79 10.55 -0.06
CA VAL A 44 -2.44 9.42 0.63
C VAL A 44 -2.57 9.79 2.10
N THR A 45 -3.80 9.83 2.58
CA THR A 45 -4.16 10.16 3.96
C THR A 45 -4.59 8.94 4.77
N GLU A 46 -5.08 7.90 4.10
CA GLU A 46 -5.62 6.69 4.74
C GLU A 46 -5.03 5.41 4.14
N ILE A 47 -4.58 4.52 5.03
CA ILE A 47 -4.12 3.17 4.72
C ILE A 47 -5.02 2.21 5.50
N GLY A 48 -5.87 1.46 4.80
CA GLY A 48 -6.90 0.62 5.40
C GLY A 48 -6.35 -0.62 6.11
N SER A 49 -7.20 -1.25 6.94
CA SER A 49 -6.85 -2.46 7.68
C SER A 49 -6.35 -3.56 6.76
N LYS A 50 -5.28 -4.25 7.17
CA LYS A 50 -4.64 -5.34 6.39
C LYS A 50 -4.18 -4.92 4.98
N ALA A 51 -4.00 -3.63 4.68
CA ALA A 51 -3.66 -3.16 3.33
C ALA A 51 -2.46 -3.90 2.73
N PHE A 52 -1.41 -4.16 3.50
CA PHE A 52 -0.20 -4.88 3.12
C PHE A 52 0.06 -6.11 4.00
N SER A 53 -0.99 -6.62 4.65
CA SER A 53 -0.84 -7.78 5.54
C SER A 53 -0.51 -9.04 4.74
N GLY A 54 0.42 -9.82 5.26
CA GLY A 54 0.86 -11.08 4.65
C GLY A 54 1.74 -10.90 3.40
N CYS A 55 2.24 -9.70 3.12
CA CYS A 55 3.26 -9.50 2.07
C CYS A 55 4.62 -10.02 2.56
N SER A 56 4.86 -11.33 2.51
CA SER A 56 6.08 -11.93 3.07
C SER A 56 7.39 -11.46 2.41
N GLY A 57 7.32 -11.02 1.15
CA GLY A 57 8.46 -10.44 0.44
C GLY A 57 8.76 -8.97 0.77
N LEU A 58 7.84 -8.26 1.47
CA LEU A 58 7.93 -6.82 1.70
C LEU A 58 9.02 -6.48 2.71
N LYS A 59 10.05 -5.76 2.26
CA LYS A 59 11.20 -5.38 3.08
C LYS A 59 11.18 -3.91 3.51
N SER A 60 10.54 -3.05 2.72
CA SER A 60 10.46 -1.62 3.02
C SER A 60 9.16 -1.01 2.53
N ILE A 61 8.69 -0.01 3.27
CA ILE A 61 7.57 0.84 2.87
C ILE A 61 7.94 2.29 3.16
N GLU A 62 7.83 3.13 2.15
CA GLU A 62 7.99 4.58 2.28
C GLU A 62 6.61 5.17 2.51
N LEU A 63 6.39 5.70 3.72
CA LEU A 63 5.15 6.35 4.12
C LEU A 63 5.22 7.84 3.77
N PRO A 64 4.13 8.45 3.27
CA PRO A 64 4.07 9.88 3.06
C PRO A 64 3.81 10.58 4.39
N ASP A 65 4.28 11.82 4.52
CA ASP A 65 4.02 12.66 5.70
C ASP A 65 2.51 12.94 5.89
N SER A 66 1.71 12.78 4.84
CA SER A 66 0.25 12.96 4.86
C SER A 66 -0.53 11.78 5.44
N ALA A 67 0.09 10.62 5.65
CA ALA A 67 -0.59 9.44 6.19
C ALA A 67 -1.00 9.68 7.64
N THR A 68 -2.29 9.91 7.88
CA THR A 68 -2.83 10.26 9.21
C THR A 68 -3.70 9.17 9.80
N ASN A 69 -4.19 8.24 8.97
CA ASN A 69 -4.99 7.10 9.41
C ASN A 69 -4.39 5.80 8.88
N ILE A 70 -3.99 4.90 9.79
CA ILE A 70 -3.41 3.59 9.48
C ILE A 70 -4.24 2.55 10.20
N GLY A 71 -4.91 1.69 9.44
CA GLY A 71 -5.80 0.65 9.95
C GLY A 71 -5.06 -0.51 10.61
N ASP A 72 -5.82 -1.30 11.36
CA ASP A 72 -5.28 -2.44 12.11
C ASP A 72 -4.48 -3.38 11.22
N VAL A 73 -3.32 -3.77 11.74
CA VAL A 73 -2.38 -4.74 11.11
C VAL A 73 -2.08 -4.43 9.64
N ALA A 74 -2.11 -3.14 9.24
CA ALA A 74 -1.89 -2.71 7.86
C ALA A 74 -0.57 -3.22 7.26
N PHE A 75 0.47 -3.39 8.07
CA PHE A 75 1.81 -3.85 7.66
C PHE A 75 2.26 -5.14 8.35
N HIS A 76 1.32 -5.96 8.84
CA HIS A 76 1.68 -7.20 9.53
C HIS A 76 2.25 -8.22 8.55
N ILE A 77 3.47 -8.68 8.82
CA ILE A 77 4.13 -9.78 8.12
C ILE A 77 3.99 -11.03 9.00
N GLU A 78 3.55 -12.15 8.41
CA GLU A 78 3.48 -13.46 9.06
C GLU A 78 4.85 -14.16 9.03
#